data_AF-A0A818LM67-F1
#
_entry.id   AF-A0A818LM67-F1
#
_cell.length_a   1.000
_cell.length_b   1.000
_cell.length_c   1.000
_cell.angle_alpha   90.00
_cell.angle_beta   90.00
_cell.angle_gamma   90.00
#
_symmetry.space_group_name_H-M   'P 1'
#
loop_
_entity.id
_entity.type
_entity.pdbx_description
1 polymer ?
#
loop_
_entity_poly.entity_id
_entity_poly.type
_entity_poly.pdbx_seq_one_letter_code
_entity_poly.pdbx_strand_id
1 'polypeptide(L)'
;MMDMFRFVSLLFLSFASCSNIHPRTKHDVGYRLSRSGLAVAYNQQVEYQGPIVSSVSYSSGSKTVNITYTAVQNIDLRNPNGFEVCCKGSRCKDDSLWVPATASSKYALTITLTISSSCVGKHLYGLRYLWRETPCLFKQAALYSYTDRNLPSPPYLKLF
;
A
#
# COMPACT_ATOMS: atom_id res chain seq x y z
N MET A 1 -18.64 -5.71 2.37
CA MET A 1 -18.96 -4.65 3.36
C MET A 1 -17.89 -4.50 4.46
N MET A 2 -16.92 -5.43 4.59
CA MET A 2 -15.82 -5.31 5.57
C MET A 2 -14.60 -4.50 5.06
N ASP A 3 -14.53 -4.18 3.78
CA ASP A 3 -13.32 -3.53 3.22
C ASP A 3 -13.22 -2.04 3.53
N MET A 4 -14.33 -1.33 3.80
CA MET A 4 -14.33 0.13 3.95
C MET A 4 -13.55 0.64 5.18
N PHE A 5 -13.46 -0.15 6.26
CA PHE A 5 -12.87 0.31 7.52
C PHE A 5 -11.34 0.18 7.60
N ARG A 6 -10.69 -0.62 6.73
CA ARG A 6 -9.22 -0.67 6.68
C ARG A 6 -8.58 0.55 6.00
N PHE A 7 -9.35 1.33 5.23
CA PHE A 7 -8.87 2.49 4.48
C PHE A 7 -8.60 3.73 5.33
N VAL A 8 -9.24 3.85 6.50
CA VAL A 8 -9.23 5.09 7.29
C VAL A 8 -8.02 5.17 8.23
N SER A 9 -7.47 4.03 8.63
CA SER A 9 -6.54 3.89 9.76
C SER A 9 -5.06 4.10 9.46
N LEU A 10 -4.68 4.30 8.19
CA LEU A 10 -3.27 4.25 7.75
C LEU A 10 -2.33 5.30 8.37
N LEU A 11 -2.84 6.26 9.16
CA LEU A 11 -2.04 7.38 9.68
C LEU A 11 -2.38 7.76 11.13
N PHE A 12 -2.57 6.78 12.01
CA PHE A 12 -2.62 7.05 13.46
C PHE A 12 -1.23 7.19 14.10
N LEU A 13 -0.17 6.64 13.50
CA LEU A 13 1.14 6.54 14.13
C LEU A 13 2.21 7.40 13.41
N SER A 14 1.90 8.66 13.12
CA SER A 14 2.98 9.64 12.92
C SER A 14 3.38 10.18 14.28
N PHE A 15 4.39 9.59 14.91
CA PHE A 15 5.07 10.06 16.13
C PHE A 15 4.25 11.09 16.92
N ALA A 16 3.25 10.58 17.64
CA ALA A 16 3.09 11.07 18.98
C ALA A 16 4.43 10.78 19.66
N SER A 17 5.04 11.75 20.32
CA SER A 17 5.77 11.39 21.53
C SER A 17 4.89 10.40 22.29
N CYS A 18 5.40 9.28 22.81
CA CYS A 18 4.56 8.29 23.51
C CYS A 18 3.70 8.89 24.66
N SER A 19 3.86 10.18 24.96
CA SER A 19 3.07 11.01 25.85
C SER A 19 1.80 11.68 25.26
N ASN A 20 1.55 11.65 23.93
CA ASN A 20 0.44 12.41 23.34
C ASN A 20 -0.56 11.51 22.60
N ILE A 21 -1.60 11.05 23.32
CA ILE A 21 -2.62 10.12 22.81
C ILE A 21 -3.55 10.71 21.74
N HIS A 22 -3.39 12.01 21.40
CA HIS A 22 -4.22 12.67 20.39
C HIS A 22 -3.45 12.80 19.07
N PRO A 23 -3.82 12.04 18.02
CA PRO A 23 -3.21 12.17 16.71
C PRO A 23 -3.38 13.59 16.15
N ARG A 24 -2.31 14.19 15.63
CA ARG A 24 -2.33 15.53 15.01
C ARG A 24 -3.03 15.53 13.64
N THR A 25 -3.23 14.36 13.05
CA THR A 25 -3.63 14.13 11.65
C THR A 25 -5.13 13.86 11.48
N LYS A 26 -5.95 14.23 12.48
CA LYS A 26 -7.41 14.00 12.48
C LYS A 26 -8.11 14.65 11.29
N HIS A 27 -7.63 15.79 10.82
CA HIS A 27 -8.21 16.47 9.67
C HIS A 27 -8.13 15.61 8.40
N ASP A 28 -6.99 14.97 8.12
CA ASP A 28 -6.83 14.09 6.96
C ASP A 28 -7.66 12.82 7.08
N VAL A 29 -7.81 12.29 8.29
CA VAL A 29 -8.71 11.15 8.55
C VAL A 29 -10.15 11.56 8.26
N GLY A 30 -10.59 12.72 8.77
CA GLY A 30 -11.92 13.27 8.52
C GLY A 30 -12.20 13.55 7.05
N TYR A 31 -11.21 14.08 6.32
CA TYR A 31 -11.29 14.29 4.87
C TYR A 31 -11.55 12.98 4.11
N ARG A 32 -10.78 11.93 4.41
CA ARG A 32 -10.98 10.62 3.75
C ARG A 32 -12.34 10.04 4.11
N LEU A 33 -12.76 10.16 5.37
CA LEU A 33 -14.05 9.67 5.83
C LEU A 33 -15.23 10.39 5.15
N SER A 34 -15.15 11.73 5.01
CA SER A 34 -16.22 12.50 4.37
C SER A 34 -16.35 12.18 2.89
N ARG A 35 -15.23 12.01 2.17
CA ARG A 35 -15.22 11.56 0.76
C ARG A 35 -15.90 10.19 0.61
N SER A 36 -15.59 9.24 1.49
CA SER A 36 -16.27 7.93 1.50
C SER A 36 -17.75 8.06 1.78
N GLY A 37 -18.16 8.95 2.70
CA GLY A 37 -19.57 9.23 2.97
C GLY A 37 -20.31 9.78 1.76
N LEU A 38 -19.71 10.75 1.05
CA LEU A 38 -20.29 11.31 -0.18
C LEU A 38 -20.48 10.24 -1.27
N ALA A 39 -19.49 9.37 -1.47
CA ALA A 39 -19.57 8.33 -2.47
C ALA A 39 -20.57 7.23 -2.10
N VAL A 40 -20.57 6.76 -0.85
CA VAL A 40 -21.36 5.59 -0.43
C VAL A 40 -22.80 5.97 -0.05
N ALA A 41 -22.99 7.01 0.75
CA ALA A 41 -24.32 7.38 1.26
C ALA A 41 -25.08 8.32 0.31
N TYR A 42 -24.36 9.18 -0.41
CA TYR A 42 -24.96 10.18 -1.30
C TYR A 42 -24.76 9.87 -2.79
N ASN A 43 -24.17 8.71 -3.13
CA ASN A 43 -23.94 8.24 -4.50
C ASN A 43 -23.23 9.27 -5.40
N GLN A 44 -22.41 10.15 -4.81
CA GLN A 44 -21.65 11.14 -5.57
C GLN A 44 -20.47 10.46 -6.28
N GLN A 45 -20.26 10.83 -7.54
CA GLN A 45 -19.14 10.33 -8.35
C GLN A 45 -17.84 11.04 -7.97
N VAL A 46 -17.32 10.72 -6.79
CA VAL A 46 -16.05 11.24 -6.25
C VAL A 46 -15.10 10.10 -5.95
N GLU A 47 -13.80 10.30 -6.21
CA GLU A 47 -12.80 9.37 -5.69
C GLU A 47 -12.75 9.46 -4.16
N TYR A 48 -12.88 8.32 -3.50
CA TYR A 48 -12.92 8.23 -2.04
C TYR A 48 -11.94 7.19 -1.46
N GLN A 49 -11.32 6.39 -2.32
CA GLN A 49 -10.34 5.38 -1.97
C GLN A 49 -9.08 5.56 -2.82
N GLY A 50 -7.92 5.25 -2.24
CA GLY A 50 -6.67 5.25 -2.99
C GLY A 50 -6.56 4.03 -3.90
N PRO A 51 -5.41 3.85 -4.58
CA PRO A 51 -5.19 2.73 -5.48
C PRO A 51 -5.34 1.39 -4.77
N ILE A 52 -6.19 0.49 -5.27
CA ILE A 52 -6.42 -0.84 -4.69
C ILE A 52 -5.76 -1.89 -5.59
N VAL A 53 -5.10 -2.89 -5.00
CA VAL A 53 -4.48 -3.97 -5.79
C VAL A 53 -5.56 -4.76 -6.54
N SER A 54 -5.40 -4.85 -7.85
CA SER A 54 -6.23 -5.66 -8.74
C SER A 54 -5.57 -7.02 -9.00
N SER A 55 -4.30 -7.01 -9.42
CA SER A 55 -3.55 -8.23 -9.72
C SER A 55 -2.06 -8.08 -9.44
N VAL A 56 -1.42 -9.20 -9.17
CA VAL A 56 0.04 -9.29 -9.01
C VAL A 56 0.54 -10.36 -9.96
N SER A 57 1.50 -10.02 -10.81
CA SER A 57 2.13 -10.95 -11.75
C SER A 57 3.64 -10.98 -11.56
N TYR A 58 4.19 -12.19 -11.53
CA TYR A 58 5.63 -12.42 -11.50
C TYR A 58 5.93 -13.74 -12.21
N SER A 59 7.11 -13.81 -12.82
CA SER A 59 7.62 -15.06 -13.38
C SER A 59 8.61 -15.67 -12.40
N SER A 60 8.57 -17.00 -12.25
CA SER A 60 9.54 -17.71 -11.41
C SER A 60 10.96 -17.38 -11.86
N GLY A 61 11.79 -16.94 -10.92
CA GLY A 61 13.17 -16.51 -11.20
C GLY A 61 13.35 -15.09 -11.75
N SER A 62 12.26 -14.35 -12.04
CA SER A 62 12.34 -12.94 -12.41
C SER A 62 12.87 -12.08 -11.26
N LYS A 63 13.58 -11.01 -11.59
CA LYS A 63 13.98 -9.95 -10.65
C LYS A 63 12.86 -8.93 -10.41
N THR A 64 11.76 -9.03 -11.14
CA THR A 64 10.67 -8.05 -11.11
C THR A 64 9.32 -8.67 -10.77
N VAL A 65 8.51 -7.88 -10.07
CA VAL A 65 7.11 -8.19 -9.75
C VAL A 65 6.26 -7.02 -10.21
N ASN A 66 5.23 -7.28 -10.99
CA ASN A 66 4.29 -6.27 -11.47
C ASN A 66 3.03 -6.28 -10.62
N ILE A 67 2.60 -5.09 -10.18
CA ILE A 67 1.38 -4.91 -9.40
C ILE A 67 0.49 -3.93 -10.13
N THR A 68 -0.68 -4.39 -10.53
CA THR A 68 -1.71 -3.57 -11.17
C THR A 68 -2.75 -3.15 -10.15
N TYR A 69 -3.10 -1.87 -10.16
CA TYR A 69 -4.09 -1.29 -9.27
C TYR A 69 -5.38 -0.92 -10.02
N THR A 70 -6.41 -0.64 -9.25
CA THR A 70 -7.73 -0.19 -9.68
C THR A 70 -8.25 0.90 -8.72
N ALA A 71 -9.51 1.29 -8.88
CA ALA A 71 -10.25 2.26 -8.08
C ALA A 71 -9.83 3.73 -8.21
N VAL A 72 -8.81 4.03 -9.00
CA VAL A 72 -8.33 5.37 -9.31
C VAL A 72 -8.12 5.52 -10.81
N GLN A 73 -8.20 6.74 -11.33
CA GLN A 73 -7.91 7.01 -12.74
C GLN A 73 -6.41 6.86 -13.06
N ASN A 74 -5.55 7.29 -12.13
CA ASN A 74 -4.11 7.22 -12.29
C ASN A 74 -3.41 7.18 -10.93
N ILE A 75 -2.18 6.67 -10.91
CA ILE A 75 -1.36 6.51 -9.69
C ILE A 75 -0.27 7.57 -9.63
N ASP A 76 -0.08 8.11 -8.43
CA ASP A 76 1.05 8.94 -8.02
C ASP A 76 2.01 8.11 -7.14
N LEU A 77 3.18 7.75 -7.71
CA LEU A 77 4.23 7.00 -7.02
C LEU A 77 5.23 8.00 -6.41
N ARG A 78 5.11 8.25 -5.10
CA ARG A 78 5.89 9.27 -4.38
C ARG A 78 7.14 8.74 -3.70
N ASN A 79 7.08 7.49 -3.26
CA ASN A 79 8.15 6.85 -2.50
C ASN A 79 8.34 5.42 -3.05
N PRO A 80 9.58 5.01 -3.40
CA PRO A 80 9.80 3.65 -3.91
C PRO A 80 9.70 2.57 -2.83
N ASN A 81 9.66 2.94 -1.54
CA ASN A 81 9.75 2.02 -0.41
C ASN A 81 8.36 1.61 0.13
N GLY A 82 8.37 0.61 1.04
CA GLY A 82 7.16 0.15 1.73
C GLY A 82 6.61 -1.18 1.22
N PHE A 83 7.25 -1.78 0.21
CA PHE A 83 6.94 -3.10 -0.30
C PHE A 83 7.92 -4.14 0.26
N GLU A 84 7.41 -5.32 0.58
CA GLU A 84 8.22 -6.44 1.03
C GLU A 84 7.73 -7.72 0.35
N VAL A 85 8.66 -8.57 -0.05
CA VAL A 85 8.41 -9.89 -0.64
C VAL A 85 8.95 -10.98 0.26
N CYS A 86 8.39 -12.18 0.17
CA CYS A 86 8.85 -13.31 0.93
C CYS A 86 9.22 -14.46 0.00
N CYS A 87 10.46 -14.92 0.12
CA CYS A 87 11.06 -15.93 -0.74
C CYS A 87 11.84 -17.02 0.04
N LYS A 88 11.75 -17.00 1.38
CA LYS A 88 12.39 -17.97 2.28
C LYS A 88 11.33 -19.03 2.64
N GLY A 89 11.68 -20.32 2.48
CA GLY A 89 10.79 -21.49 2.35
C GLY A 89 9.84 -21.86 3.50
N SER A 90 9.31 -20.91 4.27
CA SER A 90 8.48 -21.15 5.46
C SER A 90 7.13 -20.40 5.43
N ARG A 91 6.58 -20.13 4.23
CA ARG A 91 5.26 -19.46 4.04
C ARG A 91 5.11 -18.14 4.81
N CYS A 92 6.21 -17.41 5.02
CA CYS A 92 6.20 -16.02 5.50
C CYS A 92 5.52 -15.80 6.86
N LYS A 93 5.55 -16.81 7.74
CA LYS A 93 4.90 -16.75 9.06
C LYS A 93 5.54 -15.73 10.00
N ASP A 94 6.83 -15.48 9.84
CA ASP A 94 7.63 -14.58 10.67
C ASP A 94 8.04 -13.35 9.86
N ASP A 95 8.03 -12.18 10.52
CA ASP A 95 8.43 -10.89 9.96
C ASP A 95 9.89 -10.88 9.49
N SER A 96 10.75 -11.71 10.08
CA SER A 96 12.17 -11.87 9.69
C SER A 96 12.37 -12.47 8.28
N LEU A 97 11.32 -13.08 7.72
CA LEU A 97 11.35 -13.74 6.41
C LEU A 97 11.06 -12.78 5.25
N TRP A 98 10.53 -11.60 5.57
CA TRP A 98 10.17 -10.58 4.59
C TRP A 98 11.39 -9.75 4.22
N VAL A 99 11.57 -9.59 2.91
CA VAL A 99 12.71 -8.90 2.31
C VAL A 99 12.20 -7.65 1.60
N PRO A 100 12.82 -6.49 1.78
CA PRO A 100 12.38 -5.26 1.13
C PRO A 100 12.46 -5.38 -0.39
N ALA A 101 11.47 -4.79 -1.06
CA ALA A 101 11.42 -4.58 -2.49
C ALA A 101 11.14 -3.10 -2.76
N THR A 102 11.67 -2.56 -3.85
CA THR A 102 11.51 -1.15 -4.20
C THR A 102 10.78 -1.01 -5.52
N ALA A 103 9.87 -0.04 -5.62
CA ALA A 103 9.24 0.32 -6.88
C ALA A 103 10.26 1.01 -7.78
N SER A 104 10.50 0.44 -8.95
CA SER A 104 11.49 0.93 -9.92
C SER A 104 10.87 1.75 -11.04
N SER A 105 9.65 1.40 -11.45
CA SER A 105 8.95 2.11 -12.51
C SER A 105 7.44 2.03 -12.34
N LYS A 106 6.74 2.93 -13.02
CA LYS A 106 5.29 2.99 -13.10
C LYS A 106 4.86 3.20 -14.55
N TYR A 107 3.90 2.40 -14.99
CA TYR A 107 3.25 2.52 -16.29
C TYR A 107 1.74 2.38 -16.11
N ALA A 108 0.99 3.44 -16.44
CA ALA A 108 -0.46 3.53 -16.19
C ALA A 108 -0.82 3.17 -14.74
N LEU A 109 -1.66 2.15 -14.52
CA LEU A 109 -2.03 1.66 -13.19
C LEU A 109 -1.15 0.52 -12.68
N THR A 110 -0.02 0.25 -13.33
CA THR A 110 0.90 -0.84 -12.94
C THR A 110 2.23 -0.26 -12.46
N ILE A 111 2.71 -0.78 -11.33
CA ILE A 111 4.08 -0.53 -10.88
C ILE A 111 4.92 -1.79 -11.01
N THR A 112 6.20 -1.59 -11.28
CA THR A 112 7.21 -2.65 -11.29
C THR A 112 8.01 -2.56 -10.00
N LEU A 113 8.06 -3.64 -9.24
CA LEU A 113 8.96 -3.78 -8.10
C LEU A 113 10.23 -4.51 -8.54
N THR A 114 11.37 -4.06 -8.03
CA THR A 114 12.64 -4.77 -8.10
C THR A 114 12.84 -5.53 -6.79
N ILE A 115 13.02 -6.84 -6.87
CA ILE A 115 13.27 -7.69 -5.69
C ILE A 115 14.76 -7.74 -5.36
N SER A 116 15.07 -7.97 -4.08
CA SER A 116 16.43 -8.21 -3.59
C SER A 116 17.06 -9.42 -4.29
N SER A 117 18.38 -9.36 -4.50
CA SER A 117 19.19 -10.47 -5.03
C SER A 117 19.01 -11.78 -4.25
N SER A 118 18.70 -11.70 -2.95
CA SER A 118 18.43 -12.86 -2.10
C SER A 118 17.18 -13.67 -2.51
N CYS A 119 16.27 -13.06 -3.28
CA CYS A 119 15.04 -13.67 -3.77
C CYS A 119 15.05 -13.95 -5.28
N VAL A 120 16.06 -13.50 -6.02
CA VAL A 120 16.20 -13.79 -7.45
C VAL A 120 16.42 -15.30 -7.64
N GLY A 121 15.75 -15.90 -8.62
CA GLY A 121 15.81 -17.35 -8.85
C GLY A 121 14.96 -18.20 -7.90
N LYS A 122 14.24 -17.59 -6.94
CA LYS A 122 13.41 -18.31 -5.96
C LYS A 122 11.92 -18.13 -6.19
N HIS A 123 11.15 -19.07 -5.68
CA HIS A 123 9.69 -18.95 -5.60
C HIS A 123 9.30 -17.88 -4.57
N LEU A 124 8.40 -16.97 -4.95
CA LEU A 124 7.80 -16.01 -4.03
C LEU A 124 6.58 -16.64 -3.37
N TYR A 125 6.49 -16.55 -2.04
CA TYR A 125 5.35 -17.05 -1.26
C TYR A 125 4.38 -15.93 -0.89
N GLY A 126 4.80 -14.68 -0.98
CA GLY A 126 3.93 -13.54 -0.72
C GLY A 126 4.55 -12.19 -0.99
N LEU A 127 3.67 -11.20 -1.00
CA LEU A 127 3.92 -9.77 -1.19
C LEU A 127 3.09 -9.00 -0.16
N ARG A 128 3.68 -8.00 0.48
CA ARG A 128 2.96 -7.09 1.37
C ARG A 128 3.38 -5.64 1.17
N TYR A 129 2.50 -4.73 1.55
CA TYR A 129 2.69 -3.28 1.45
C TYR A 129 2.20 -2.59 2.73
N LEU A 130 3.04 -1.68 3.25
CA LEU A 130 2.81 -0.92 4.49
C LEU A 130 2.33 -1.78 5.68
N TRP A 131 2.85 -3.01 5.79
CA TRP A 131 2.35 -4.00 6.77
C TRP A 131 2.98 -3.89 8.16
N ARG A 132 4.02 -3.06 8.32
CA ARG A 132 4.63 -2.77 9.62
C ARG A 132 3.72 -1.85 10.43
N GLU A 133 3.85 -1.85 11.75
CA GLU A 133 3.10 -0.96 12.65
C GLU A 133 3.28 0.53 12.29
N THR A 134 4.51 0.91 11.97
CA THR A 134 4.89 2.27 11.53
C THR A 134 5.59 2.21 10.18
N PRO A 135 4.83 1.99 9.09
CA PRO A 135 5.43 1.63 7.81
C PRO A 135 5.99 2.83 7.04
N CYS A 136 5.50 4.04 7.33
CA CYS A 136 5.98 5.28 6.73
C CYS A 136 5.65 6.50 7.61
N LEU A 137 6.36 7.61 7.38
CA LEU A 137 6.02 8.90 7.98
C LEU A 137 4.73 9.48 7.38
N PHE A 138 4.19 10.51 8.03
CA PHE A 138 2.96 11.16 7.61
C PHE A 138 3.04 11.67 6.16
N LYS A 139 2.03 11.33 5.35
CA LYS A 139 1.96 11.64 3.90
C LYS A 139 3.13 11.11 3.05
N GLN A 140 3.88 10.12 3.53
CA GLN A 140 5.03 9.52 2.81
C GLN A 140 4.81 8.07 2.35
N ALA A 141 3.56 7.60 2.28
CA ALA A 141 3.24 6.34 1.61
C ALA A 141 3.74 6.32 0.14
N ALA A 142 4.00 5.13 -0.38
CA ALA A 142 4.46 4.97 -1.77
C ALA A 142 3.43 5.47 -2.80
N LEU A 143 2.16 5.10 -2.60
CA LEU A 143 1.15 5.16 -3.65
C LEU A 143 -0.02 6.01 -3.19
N TYR A 144 -0.41 6.94 -4.06
CA TYR A 144 -1.60 7.77 -3.91
C TYR A 144 -2.41 7.77 -5.19
N SER A 145 -3.67 8.19 -5.09
CA SER A 145 -4.40 8.67 -6.25
C SER A 145 -3.68 9.90 -6.83
N TYR A 146 -3.56 9.95 -8.16
CA TYR A 146 -3.02 11.11 -8.86
C TYR A 146 -3.98 12.30 -8.82
N THR A 147 -5.27 12.03 -8.93
CA THR A 147 -6.39 12.97 -8.95
C THR A 147 -6.69 13.54 -7.56
N ASP A 148 -6.66 12.69 -6.53
CA ASP A 148 -6.73 13.15 -5.13
C ASP A 148 -5.50 12.68 -4.34
N ARG A 149 -4.56 13.61 -4.18
CA ARG A 149 -3.27 13.38 -3.55
C ARG A 149 -3.35 13.04 -2.05
N ASN A 150 -4.53 13.10 -1.42
CA ASN A 150 -4.74 12.71 -0.02
C ASN A 150 -5.30 11.28 0.15
N LEU A 151 -5.47 10.53 -0.93
CA LEU A 151 -5.95 9.15 -0.91
C LEU A 151 -4.80 8.15 -1.11
N PRO A 152 -4.18 7.62 -0.04
CA PRO A 152 -3.13 6.61 -0.13
C PRO A 152 -3.70 5.24 -0.47
N SER A 153 -2.88 4.39 -1.08
CA SER A 153 -3.17 2.95 -1.21
C SER A 153 -3.23 2.31 0.18
N PRO A 154 -4.22 1.45 0.48
CA PRO A 154 -4.33 0.75 1.76
C PRO A 154 -3.18 -0.26 1.96
N PRO A 155 -2.86 -0.68 3.20
CA PRO A 155 -1.93 -1.76 3.43
C PRO A 155 -2.57 -3.07 2.94
N TYR A 156 -1.75 -3.95 2.37
CA TYR A 156 -2.23 -5.24 1.89
C TYR A 156 -1.19 -6.34 2.07
N LEU A 157 -1.68 -7.57 2.13
CA LEU A 157 -0.90 -8.81 2.16
C LEU A 157 -1.51 -9.76 1.14
N LYS A 158 -0.70 -10.26 0.22
CA LYS A 158 -1.05 -11.26 -0.78
C LYS A 158 -0.09 -12.44 -0.64
N LEU A 159 -0.64 -13.63 -0.44
CA LEU A 159 0.11 -14.89 -0.49
C LEU A 159 -0.09 -15.54 -1.87
N PHE A 160 0.92 -16.29 -2.32
CA PHE A 160 0.93 -17.03 -3.59
C PHE A 160 0.86 -18.54 -3.34
#